data_AF-A0A246JYD5-F1
#
_entry.id   AF-A0A246JYD5-F1
#
_cell.length_a   1.000
_cell.length_b   1.000
_cell.length_c   1.000
_cell.angle_alpha   90.00
_cell.angle_beta   90.00
_cell.angle_gamma   90.00
#
_symmetry.space_group_name_H-M   'P 1'
#
loop_
_entity.id
_entity.type
_entity.pdbx_description
1 polymer ?
#
loop_
_entity_poly.entity_id
_entity_poly.type
_entity_poly.pdbx_seq_one_letter_code
_entity_poly.pdbx_strand_id
1 'polypeptide(L)'
;MKTVQHSIRLPAALDTALRALADREGKTVYAMLRRCVKKGIDGQVNPTVSSSDDHELVAEVASMSTRLADVERLLDRTLHTACAAYCYARSAAKGGGKSDEVISAETQRAYDRQRAAAEERP
;
A
#
# COMPACT_ATOMS: atom_id res chain seq x y z
N MET A 1 10.53 38.40 -20.57
CA MET A 1 11.23 37.23 -21.12
C MET A 1 11.45 37.45 -22.61
N LYS A 2 12.66 37.24 -23.14
CA LYS A 2 12.93 37.37 -24.57
C LYS A 2 12.37 36.14 -25.29
N THR A 3 11.40 36.32 -26.19
CA THR A 3 10.86 35.24 -27.02
C THR A 3 11.80 34.98 -28.19
N VAL A 4 12.18 33.72 -28.38
CA VAL A 4 13.02 33.27 -29.50
C VAL A 4 12.19 32.32 -30.37
N GLN A 5 12.24 32.50 -31.68
CA GLN A 5 11.52 31.68 -32.65
C GLN A 5 12.49 30.69 -33.30
N HIS A 6 12.09 29.41 -33.33
CA HIS A 6 12.79 28.35 -34.02
C HIS A 6 11.83 27.66 -35.00
N SER A 7 12.29 27.37 -36.21
CA SER A 7 11.54 26.60 -37.22
C SER A 7 12.01 25.16 -37.19
N ILE A 8 11.08 24.22 -36.97
CA ILE A 8 11.38 22.80 -36.80
C ILE A 8 10.73 22.01 -37.94
N ARG A 9 11.49 21.11 -38.56
CA ARG A 9 10.93 20.12 -39.50
C ARG A 9 10.49 18.89 -38.74
N LEU A 10 9.21 18.51 -38.86
CA LEU A 10 8.63 17.36 -38.19
C LEU A 10 8.33 16.26 -39.22
N PRO A 11 8.64 14.98 -38.93
CA PRO A 11 8.15 13.86 -39.73
C PRO A 11 6.62 13.84 -39.77
N ALA A 12 6.03 13.40 -40.89
CA ALA A 12 4.58 13.37 -41.07
C ALA A 12 3.84 12.60 -39.96
N ALA A 13 4.40 11.47 -39.50
CA ALA A 13 3.83 10.70 -38.40
C ALA A 13 3.73 11.51 -37.08
N LEU A 14 4.73 12.36 -36.81
CA LEU A 14 4.76 13.18 -35.60
C LEU A 14 3.80 14.37 -35.70
N ASP A 15 3.62 14.95 -36.90
CA ASP A 15 2.59 15.97 -37.13
C ASP A 15 1.18 15.39 -36.94
N THR A 16 0.90 14.19 -37.45
CA THR A 16 -0.38 13.50 -37.24
C THR A 16 -0.66 13.26 -35.76
N ALA A 17 0.33 12.75 -35.01
CA ALA A 17 0.19 12.53 -33.57
C ALA A 17 -0.02 13.85 -32.80
N LEU A 18 0.69 14.91 -33.20
CA LEU A 18 0.56 16.24 -32.60
C LEU A 18 -0.85 16.82 -32.80
N ARG A 19 -1.41 16.70 -34.03
CA ARG A 19 -2.77 17.16 -34.33
C ARG A 19 -3.81 16.41 -33.51
N ALA A 20 -3.73 15.07 -33.47
CA ALA A 20 -4.63 14.25 -32.66
C ALA A 20 -4.58 14.63 -31.17
N LEU A 21 -3.39 14.93 -30.65
CA LEU A 21 -3.22 15.39 -29.27
C LEU A 21 -3.81 16.80 -29.06
N ALA A 22 -3.64 17.70 -30.02
CA ALA A 22 -4.18 19.05 -30.00
C ALA A 22 -5.71 19.04 -29.98
N ASP A 23 -6.33 18.22 -30.84
CA ASP A 23 -7.78 18.05 -30.92
C ASP A 23 -8.35 17.51 -29.61
N ARG A 24 -7.72 16.46 -29.04
CA ARG A 24 -8.13 15.86 -27.76
C ARG A 24 -8.12 16.85 -26.60
N GLU A 25 -7.25 17.85 -26.64
CA GLU A 25 -7.04 18.82 -25.56
C GLU A 25 -7.64 20.19 -25.87
N GLY A 26 -8.38 20.34 -26.98
CA GLY A 26 -9.00 21.59 -27.41
C GLY A 26 -7.99 22.73 -27.63
N LYS A 27 -6.78 22.41 -28.09
CA LYS A 27 -5.68 23.37 -28.27
C LYS A 27 -5.31 23.49 -29.75
N THR A 28 -4.75 24.63 -30.13
CA THR A 28 -4.15 24.76 -31.46
C THR A 28 -2.91 23.88 -31.56
N VAL A 29 -2.61 23.41 -32.76
CA VAL A 29 -1.43 22.58 -33.06
C VAL A 29 -0.14 23.28 -32.60
N TYR A 30 -0.04 24.59 -32.80
CA TYR A 30 1.10 25.40 -32.35
C TYR A 30 1.23 25.43 -30.81
N ALA A 31 0.13 25.66 -30.09
CA ALA A 31 0.14 25.66 -28.63
C ALA A 31 0.51 24.28 -28.07
N MET A 32 0.04 23.21 -28.72
CA MET A 32 0.41 21.84 -28.36
C MET A 32 1.88 21.58 -28.62
N LEU A 33 2.43 22.00 -29.77
CA LEU A 33 3.86 21.84 -30.08
C LEU A 33 4.73 22.50 -29.02
N ARG A 34 4.41 23.75 -28.65
CA ARG A 34 5.12 24.46 -27.59
C ARG A 34 5.07 23.70 -26.26
N ARG A 35 3.94 23.11 -25.90
CA ARG A 35 3.78 22.30 -24.68
C ARG A 35 4.62 21.03 -24.74
N CYS A 36 4.60 20.32 -25.86
CA CYS A 36 5.39 19.10 -26.08
C CYS A 36 6.90 19.40 -26.00
N VAL A 37 7.36 20.46 -26.66
CA VAL A 37 8.77 20.90 -26.60
C VAL A 37 9.16 21.25 -25.17
N LYS A 38 8.34 22.04 -24.46
CA LYS A 38 8.61 22.37 -23.05
C LYS A 38 8.72 21.10 -22.19
N LYS A 39 7.73 20.22 -22.25
CA LYS A 39 7.74 18.97 -21.48
C LYS A 39 8.92 18.05 -21.83
N GLY A 40 9.28 17.98 -23.11
CA GLY A 40 10.41 17.19 -23.58
C GLY A 40 11.74 17.72 -23.04
N ILE A 41 11.95 19.04 -23.08
CA ILE A 41 13.14 19.68 -22.49
C ILE A 41 13.14 19.50 -20.98
N ASP A 42 12.02 19.74 -20.31
CA ASP A 42 11.89 19.56 -18.86
C ASP A 42 12.24 18.12 -18.44
N GLY A 43 11.80 17.11 -19.20
CA GLY A 43 12.14 15.70 -18.94
C GLY A 43 13.57 15.30 -19.30
N GLN A 44 14.27 16.04 -20.16
CA GLN A 44 15.69 15.83 -20.44
C GLN A 44 16.59 16.51 -19.42
N VAL A 45 16.20 17.69 -18.93
CA VAL A 45 16.94 18.48 -17.95
C VAL A 45 16.73 17.93 -16.54
N ASN A 46 15.50 17.51 -16.23
CA ASN A 46 15.14 16.83 -15.00
C ASN A 46 14.66 15.43 -15.37
N PRO A 47 15.57 14.47 -15.64
CA PRO A 47 15.18 13.09 -15.84
C PRO A 47 14.38 12.66 -14.62
N THR A 48 13.09 12.45 -14.81
CA THR A 48 12.19 12.05 -13.74
C THR A 48 12.79 10.81 -13.08
N VAL A 49 13.17 10.92 -11.81
CA VAL A 49 13.51 9.79 -10.92
C VAL A 49 12.21 9.03 -10.60
N SER A 50 11.43 8.69 -11.62
CA SER A 50 10.01 8.33 -11.49
C SER A 50 9.77 6.83 -11.47
N SER A 51 10.81 6.00 -11.49
CA SER A 51 10.64 4.53 -11.40
C SER A 51 11.47 3.88 -10.32
N SER A 52 12.53 4.54 -9.83
CA SER A 52 13.35 4.01 -8.73
C SER A 52 12.66 4.26 -7.39
N ASP A 53 12.20 5.48 -7.17
CA ASP A 53 11.56 5.89 -5.90
C ASP A 53 10.23 5.14 -5.68
N ASP A 54 9.44 4.95 -6.73
CA ASP A 54 8.19 4.17 -6.65
C ASP A 54 8.46 2.69 -6.31
N HIS A 55 9.54 2.11 -6.85
CA HIS A 55 9.91 0.72 -6.56
C HIS A 55 10.46 0.56 -5.14
N GLU A 56 11.23 1.53 -4.64
CA GLU A 56 11.72 1.56 -3.27
C GLU A 56 10.57 1.68 -2.27
N LEU A 57 9.60 2.58 -2.54
CA LEU A 57 8.40 2.71 -1.72
C LEU A 57 7.56 1.43 -1.72
N VAL A 58 7.38 0.77 -2.87
CA VAL A 58 6.66 -0.51 -2.96
C VAL A 58 7.39 -1.60 -2.18
N ALA A 59 8.73 -1.66 -2.25
CA ALA A 59 9.52 -2.62 -1.50
C ALA A 59 9.41 -2.40 0.02
N GLU A 60 9.44 -1.14 0.48
CA GLU A 60 9.24 -0.81 1.88
C GLU A 60 7.82 -1.14 2.37
N VAL A 61 6.79 -0.87 1.57
CA VAL A 61 5.41 -1.26 1.89
C VAL A 61 5.27 -2.78 2.00
N ALA A 62 5.89 -3.54 1.10
CA ALA A 62 5.91 -5.01 1.16
C ALA A 62 6.64 -5.53 2.41
N SER A 63 7.78 -4.90 2.75
CA SER A 63 8.55 -5.18 3.97
C SER A 63 7.75 -4.89 5.24
N MET A 64 7.05 -3.75 5.28
CA MET A 64 6.15 -3.41 6.38
C MET A 64 4.99 -4.40 6.50
N SER A 65 4.38 -4.80 5.37
CA SER A 65 3.28 -5.76 5.35
C SER A 65 3.70 -7.13 5.88
N THR A 66 4.90 -7.57 5.54
CA THR A 66 5.46 -8.83 6.06
C THR A 66 5.67 -8.76 7.57
N ARG A 67 6.26 -7.66 8.06
CA ARG A 67 6.46 -7.43 9.50
C ARG A 67 5.12 -7.35 10.26
N LEU A 68 4.09 -6.75 9.66
CA LEU A 68 2.75 -6.70 10.25
C LEU A 68 2.12 -8.09 10.37
N ALA A 69 2.23 -8.93 9.34
CA ALA A 69 1.74 -10.31 9.40
C ALA A 69 2.42 -11.13 10.52
N ASP A 70 3.71 -10.89 10.76
CA ASP A 70 4.43 -11.53 11.87
C ASP A 70 3.99 -11.00 13.24
N VAL A 71 3.69 -9.70 13.34
CA VAL A 71 3.10 -9.11 14.56
C VAL A 71 1.70 -9.67 14.81
N GLU A 72 0.85 -9.80 13.79
CA GLU A 72 -0.48 -10.41 13.93
C GLU A 72 -0.40 -11.85 14.46
N ARG A 73 0.53 -12.66 13.92
CA ARG A 73 0.78 -14.02 14.43
C ARG A 73 1.25 -14.03 15.88
N LEU A 74 2.13 -13.10 16.25
CA LEU A 74 2.61 -12.99 17.63
C LEU A 74 1.49 -12.57 18.59
N LEU A 75 0.64 -11.62 18.18
CA LEU A 75 -0.52 -11.17 18.94
C LEU A 75 -1.54 -12.29 19.11
N ASP A 76 -1.79 -13.08 18.06
CA ASP A 76 -2.69 -14.23 18.11
C ASP A 76 -2.22 -15.28 19.13
N ARG A 77 -0.93 -15.64 19.08
CA ARG A 77 -0.32 -16.55 20.07
C ARG A 77 -0.36 -15.97 21.48
N THR A 78 -0.13 -14.67 21.61
CA THR A 78 -0.21 -13.97 22.90
C THR A 78 -1.62 -13.99 23.46
N LEU A 79 -2.63 -13.76 22.63
CA LEU A 79 -4.04 -13.80 23.01
C LEU A 79 -4.43 -15.19 23.51
N HIS A 80 -4.04 -16.24 22.77
CA HIS A 80 -4.26 -17.61 23.21
C HIS A 80 -3.57 -17.90 24.56
N THR A 81 -2.31 -17.51 24.71
CA THR A 81 -1.53 -17.70 25.94
C THR A 81 -2.17 -16.96 27.12
N ALA A 82 -2.67 -15.74 26.92
CA ALA A 82 -3.36 -14.97 27.94
C ALA A 82 -4.69 -15.63 28.36
N CYS A 83 -5.45 -16.15 27.40
CA CYS A 83 -6.67 -16.92 27.67
C CYS A 83 -6.36 -18.17 28.49
N ALA A 84 -5.29 -18.90 28.14
CA ALA A 84 -4.85 -20.07 28.88
C ALA A 84 -4.50 -19.70 30.31
N ALA A 85 -3.59 -18.73 30.49
CA ALA A 85 -3.16 -18.26 31.80
C ALA A 85 -4.33 -17.85 32.69
N TYR A 86 -5.30 -17.11 32.14
CA TYR A 86 -6.52 -16.75 32.85
C TYR A 86 -7.34 -17.96 33.28
N CYS A 87 -7.57 -18.93 32.39
CA CYS A 87 -8.35 -20.14 32.68
C CYS A 87 -7.68 -21.02 33.75
N TYR A 88 -6.37 -21.23 33.67
CA TYR A 88 -5.62 -21.96 34.71
C TYR A 88 -5.66 -21.22 36.06
N ALA A 89 -5.40 -19.91 36.07
CA ALA A 89 -5.46 -19.11 37.30
C ALA A 89 -6.85 -19.15 37.94
N ARG A 90 -7.92 -19.04 37.12
CA ARG A 90 -9.30 -19.12 37.60
C ARG A 90 -9.65 -20.51 38.14
N SER A 91 -9.16 -21.58 37.51
CA SER A 91 -9.34 -22.95 37.98
C SER A 91 -8.68 -23.14 39.35
N ALA A 92 -7.43 -22.69 39.50
CA ALA A 92 -6.70 -22.74 40.76
C ALA A 92 -7.42 -21.94 41.87
N ALA A 93 -7.89 -20.72 41.57
CA ALA A 93 -8.61 -19.88 42.51
C ALA A 93 -9.95 -20.49 42.98
N LYS A 94 -10.58 -21.35 42.17
CA LYS A 94 -11.83 -22.05 42.50
C LYS A 94 -11.62 -23.36 43.26
N GLY A 95 -10.41 -23.63 43.72
CA GLY A 95 -10.07 -24.87 44.45
C GLY A 95 -9.50 -25.98 43.56
N GLY A 96 -9.22 -25.71 42.28
CA GLY A 96 -8.62 -26.67 41.35
C GLY A 96 -9.56 -27.82 40.97
N GLY A 97 -8.97 -28.96 40.58
CA GLY A 97 -9.69 -30.22 40.33
C GLY A 97 -10.22 -30.44 38.91
N LYS A 98 -10.08 -29.46 38.02
CA LYS A 98 -10.32 -29.68 36.58
C LYS A 98 -9.10 -30.33 35.93
N SER A 99 -9.35 -31.28 35.03
CA SER A 99 -8.27 -31.83 34.20
C SER A 99 -7.77 -30.79 33.20
N ASP A 100 -6.58 -31.04 32.68
CA ASP A 100 -5.94 -30.18 31.68
C ASP A 100 -6.77 -30.08 30.40
N GLU A 101 -7.45 -31.16 30.00
CA GLU A 101 -8.34 -31.15 28.83
C GLU A 101 -9.53 -30.21 29.04
N VAL A 102 -10.11 -30.17 30.24
CA VAL A 102 -11.24 -29.29 30.55
C VAL A 102 -10.81 -27.82 30.50
N ILE A 103 -9.64 -27.48 31.06
CA ILE A 103 -9.12 -26.11 31.07
C ILE A 103 -8.71 -25.68 29.66
N SER A 104 -8.14 -26.58 28.85
CA SER A 104 -7.81 -26.33 27.44
C SER A 104 -9.07 -26.06 26.60
N ALA A 105 -10.15 -26.81 26.81
CA ALA A 105 -11.42 -26.57 26.13
C ALA A 105 -12.10 -25.25 26.55
N GLU A 106 -11.91 -24.82 27.80
CA GLU A 106 -12.36 -23.49 28.26
C GLU A 106 -11.52 -22.36 27.67
N THR A 107 -10.20 -22.59 27.53
CA THR A 107 -9.25 -21.68 26.89
C THR A 107 -9.62 -21.44 25.44
N GLN A 108 -9.87 -22.49 24.66
CA GLN A 108 -10.26 -22.35 23.25
C GLN A 108 -11.54 -21.53 23.12
N ARG A 109 -12.57 -21.84 23.91
CA ARG A 109 -13.82 -21.08 23.93
C ARG A 109 -13.62 -19.61 24.31
N ALA A 110 -12.70 -19.31 25.24
CA ALA A 110 -12.38 -17.93 25.62
C ALA A 110 -11.65 -17.18 24.50
N TYR A 111 -10.68 -17.83 23.87
CA TYR A 111 -9.95 -17.31 22.73
C TYR A 111 -10.89 -17.03 21.54
N ASP A 112 -11.79 -17.96 21.19
CA ASP A 112 -12.75 -17.78 20.09
C ASP A 112 -13.66 -16.56 20.32
N ARG A 113 -14.11 -16.33 21.56
CA ARG A 113 -14.90 -15.14 21.91
C ARG A 113 -14.11 -13.84 21.75
N GLN A 114 -12.84 -13.83 22.15
CA GLN A 114 -11.99 -12.64 22.00
C GLN A 114 -11.73 -12.32 20.54
N ARG A 115 -11.54 -13.36 19.72
CA ARG A 115 -11.37 -13.21 18.28
C ARG A 115 -12.63 -12.68 17.59
N ALA A 116 -13.81 -13.25 17.91
CA ALA A 116 -15.08 -12.75 17.39
C ALA A 116 -15.32 -11.27 17.77
N ALA A 117 -15.02 -10.88 19.02
CA ALA A 117 -15.15 -9.49 19.46
C ALA A 117 -14.16 -8.53 18.76
N ALA A 118 -13.01 -9.02 18.30
CA ALA A 118 -12.06 -8.24 17.52
C ALA A 118 -12.52 -8.05 16.06
N GLU A 119 -13.18 -9.06 15.49
CA GLU A 119 -13.73 -9.04 14.12
C GLU A 119 -15.03 -8.20 14.02
N GLU A 120 -15.78 -8.04 15.11
CA GLU A 120 -17.02 -7.24 15.17
C GLU A 120 -16.80 -5.72 15.32
N ARG A 121 -15.55 -5.27 15.43
CA ARG A 121 -15.22 -3.85 15.68
C ARG A 121 -15.21 -3.08 14.33
N PRO A 122 -15.99 -1.98 14.18
CA PRO A 122 -16.11 -1.23 12.93
C PRO A 122 -14.83 -0.48 12.54
#